data_AF-A0AA36HMF2-F1
#
_entry.id   AF-A0AA36HMF2-F1
#
_cell.length_a   1.000
_cell.length_b   1.000
_cell.length_c   1.000
_cell.angle_alpha   90.00
_cell.angle_beta   90.00
_cell.angle_gamma   90.00
#
_symmetry.space_group_name_H-M   'P 1'
#
loop_
_entity.id
_entity.type
_entity.pdbx_description
1 polymer ?
#
loop_
_entity_poly.entity_id
_entity_poly.type
_entity_poly.pdbx_seq_one_letter_code
_entity_poly.pdbx_strand_id
1 'polypeptide(L)'
;MPGGVLLRPYHLAFRCDFGFAGTIDPDETELLVSLILSEGFRTNPDLIGVEKLAVVAPDKALLESPYKPLPRLPSAGQALIDAGDALPPFSVAFVKGWRRSVCALIVAEGVRTLDLLEAVSDDYKASMSTIYGSVGRYGSVRDQVFANRGVTLASSSTRRAPNCFNFLRQAEVLERSGAASDFTEEWDTASKVAKAFQLGRTEANAVSSLRSKVAVENLQLLRDSVDVRGMRGFLTNEVVAKDVFATGWTSGFGPLEQWQAELTNDPDGFVVHLLIQRLCVDWDKQAPSMRSAWTFRATLPVHQACGLFLHFLFLLQSRVPEEVQVQSKGRLRELFLQGYMDAEIEHVLVNTVPPGDLRNITAFRDVTSKHENQVSEEAEKRDRELARRVAEATLAQIKSKLQADIVVLKSRLPTRETDARETALDVLYQQQRQRPLILLIK
;
A
#
# COMPACT_ATOMS: atom_id res chain seq x y z
N MET A 1 -19.62 -13.20 43.50
CA MET A 1 -19.96 -12.16 42.49
C MET A 1 -19.01 -11.00 42.70
N PRO A 2 -18.35 -10.48 41.65
CA PRO A 2 -17.52 -9.29 41.80
C PRO A 2 -18.43 -8.08 42.03
N GLY A 3 -18.27 -7.44 43.19
CA GLY A 3 -19.09 -6.31 43.62
C GLY A 3 -18.90 -5.10 42.70
N GLY A 4 -19.99 -4.35 42.48
CA GLY A 4 -19.98 -3.13 41.69
C GLY A 4 -18.94 -2.12 42.20
N VAL A 5 -18.18 -1.55 41.28
CA VAL A 5 -17.19 -0.51 41.59
C VAL A 5 -17.92 0.80 41.86
N LEU A 6 -17.83 1.31 43.09
CA LEU A 6 -18.27 2.68 43.42
C LEU A 6 -17.37 3.68 42.69
N LEU A 7 -17.96 4.47 41.79
CA LEU A 7 -17.29 5.60 41.17
C LEU A 7 -17.07 6.70 42.22
N ARG A 8 -15.83 7.19 42.35
CA ARG A 8 -15.48 8.30 43.24
C ARG A 8 -15.60 9.65 42.52
N PRO A 9 -15.82 10.77 43.23
CA PRO A 9 -16.07 12.09 42.64
C PRO A 9 -15.03 12.58 41.62
N TYR A 10 -13.75 12.20 41.75
CA TYR A 10 -12.71 12.55 40.78
C TYR A 10 -12.80 11.76 39.45
N HIS A 11 -13.64 10.73 39.36
CA HIS A 11 -14.00 10.06 38.10
C HIS A 11 -15.07 10.81 37.31
N LEU A 12 -15.71 11.82 37.93
CA LEU A 12 -16.63 12.78 37.33
C LEU A 12 -15.99 14.17 37.42
N ALA A 13 -14.93 14.41 36.65
CA ALA A 13 -14.30 15.72 36.66
C ALA A 13 -15.15 16.75 35.89
N PHE A 14 -15.90 17.57 36.63
CA PHE A 14 -16.16 18.97 36.29
C PHE A 14 -15.50 19.83 37.37
N ARG A 15 -14.61 20.74 36.97
CA ARG A 15 -14.04 21.77 37.86
C ARG A 15 -14.91 23.01 37.80
N CYS A 16 -15.18 23.61 38.95
CA CYS A 16 -16.08 24.74 39.15
C CYS A 16 -15.47 26.12 38.79
N ASP A 17 -14.22 26.15 38.32
CA ASP A 17 -13.42 27.36 38.22
C ASP A 17 -13.02 27.76 36.78
N PHE A 18 -13.79 27.35 35.76
CA PHE A 18 -13.66 27.88 34.39
C PHE A 18 -15.03 28.22 33.76
N GLY A 19 -15.27 29.52 33.55
CA GLY A 19 -16.23 30.04 32.56
C GLY A 19 -17.51 30.64 33.14
N PHE A 20 -17.83 31.86 32.70
CA PHE A 20 -19.04 32.62 33.05
C PHE A 20 -20.32 31.98 32.48
N ALA A 21 -21.44 32.26 33.16
CA ALA A 21 -22.79 31.77 32.86
C ALA A 21 -23.39 32.34 31.55
N GLY A 22 -24.18 31.50 30.85
CA GLY A 22 -24.93 31.82 29.61
C GLY A 22 -24.12 31.53 28.34
N THR A 23 -24.60 30.88 27.29
CA THR A 23 -25.96 30.68 26.77
C THR A 23 -25.92 29.55 25.72
N ILE A 24 -26.62 28.44 25.95
CA ILE A 24 -27.39 27.82 24.85
C ILE A 24 -28.79 28.45 24.99
N ASP A 25 -29.37 28.85 23.86
CA ASP A 25 -30.76 29.28 23.84
C ASP A 25 -31.65 28.11 24.31
N PRO A 26 -32.50 28.26 25.33
CA PRO A 26 -33.38 27.19 25.79
C PRO A 26 -34.15 26.52 24.66
N ASP A 27 -34.53 27.29 23.64
CA ASP A 27 -35.27 26.81 22.47
C ASP A 27 -34.43 25.85 21.61
N GLU A 28 -33.11 26.07 21.50
CA GLU A 28 -32.19 25.18 20.78
C GLU A 28 -31.93 23.87 21.55
N THR A 29 -31.95 23.91 22.88
CA THR A 29 -31.87 22.67 23.70
C THR A 29 -33.14 21.86 23.54
N GLU A 30 -34.30 22.51 23.63
CA GLU A 30 -35.60 21.87 23.52
C GLU A 30 -35.80 21.25 22.14
N LEU A 31 -35.33 21.93 21.09
CA LEU A 31 -35.33 21.43 19.72
C LEU A 31 -34.47 20.16 19.56
N LEU A 32 -33.26 20.15 20.09
CA LEU A 32 -32.36 18.99 20.02
C LEU A 32 -32.94 17.78 20.76
N VAL A 33 -33.51 18.01 21.94
CA VAL A 33 -34.17 16.95 22.73
C VAL A 33 -35.39 16.42 21.98
N SER A 34 -36.21 17.30 21.41
CA SER A 34 -37.39 16.92 20.64
C SER A 34 -37.04 16.06 19.41
N LEU A 35 -35.98 16.42 18.67
CA LEU A 35 -35.53 15.68 17.49
C LEU A 35 -34.98 14.28 17.84
N ILE A 36 -34.31 14.13 18.98
CA ILE A 36 -33.82 12.82 19.45
C ILE A 36 -34.99 11.92 19.87
N LEU A 37 -36.01 12.49 20.51
CA LEU A 37 -37.20 11.75 20.95
C LEU A 37 -38.10 11.33 19.77
N SER A 38 -38.21 12.15 18.72
CA SER A 38 -39.09 11.88 17.59
C SER A 38 -38.48 10.96 16.53
N GLU A 39 -37.20 11.15 16.20
CA GLU A 39 -36.54 10.48 15.07
C GLU A 39 -35.54 9.39 15.47
N GLY A 40 -35.33 9.24 16.78
CA GLY A 40 -34.27 8.40 17.33
C GLY A 40 -32.87 8.90 16.96
N PHE A 41 -31.85 8.16 17.38
CA PHE A 41 -30.47 8.49 17.03
C PHE A 41 -30.18 8.13 15.58
N ARG A 42 -29.87 9.12 14.75
CA ARG A 42 -29.38 8.91 13.38
C ARG A 42 -27.91 9.31 13.29
N THR A 43 -27.06 8.37 12.91
CA THR A 43 -25.64 8.60 12.63
C THR A 43 -25.38 8.39 11.14
N ASN A 44 -24.49 9.17 10.55
CA ASN A 44 -23.97 8.89 9.21
C ASN A 44 -22.60 8.21 9.34
N PRO A 45 -22.51 6.89 9.14
CA PRO A 45 -21.28 6.13 9.32
C PRO A 45 -20.22 6.37 8.25
N ASP A 46 -20.55 7.05 7.15
CA ASP A 46 -19.62 7.26 6.02
C ASP A 46 -18.60 8.40 6.25
N LEU A 47 -18.67 9.09 7.40
CA LEU A 47 -17.77 10.20 7.76
C LEU A 47 -16.79 9.80 8.88
N ILE A 48 -15.53 9.54 8.52
CA ILE A 48 -14.49 9.09 9.46
C ILE A 48 -13.89 10.25 10.27
N GLY A 49 -13.94 10.14 11.60
CA GLY A 49 -13.09 10.92 12.53
C GLY A 49 -13.78 12.03 13.33
N VAL A 50 -15.09 12.24 13.16
CA VAL A 50 -15.94 13.04 14.06
C VAL A 50 -17.33 12.41 14.05
N GLU A 51 -17.85 11.96 15.20
CA GLU A 51 -19.27 11.62 15.33
C GLU A 51 -20.07 12.92 15.27
N LYS A 52 -20.61 13.26 14.09
CA LYS A 52 -21.53 14.41 13.90
C LYS A 52 -22.96 13.90 13.85
N LEU A 53 -23.84 14.48 14.68
CA LEU A 53 -25.29 14.38 14.51
C LEU A 53 -25.70 15.36 13.41
N ALA A 54 -26.35 14.90 12.34
CA ALA A 54 -27.03 15.77 11.40
C ALA A 54 -28.50 15.82 11.81
N VAL A 55 -28.99 17.01 12.16
CA VAL A 55 -30.38 17.24 12.55
C VAL A 55 -31.05 18.11 11.51
N VAL A 56 -32.26 17.73 11.10
CA VAL A 56 -33.10 18.48 10.16
C VAL A 56 -34.02 19.37 10.99
N ALA A 57 -34.25 20.61 10.56
CA ALA A 57 -35.23 21.47 11.22
C ALA A 57 -36.62 20.82 11.16
N PRO A 58 -37.37 20.73 12.27
CA PRO A 58 -38.72 20.18 12.22
C PRO A 58 -39.62 21.10 11.38
N ASP A 59 -40.56 20.47 10.67
CA ASP A 59 -41.55 21.16 9.87
C ASP A 59 -42.28 22.23 10.71
N LYS A 60 -42.39 23.43 10.16
CA LYS A 60 -43.02 24.58 10.82
C LYS A 60 -44.47 24.28 11.22
N ALA A 61 -45.15 23.42 10.47
CA ALA A 61 -46.51 22.97 10.79
C ALA A 61 -46.60 22.11 12.06
N LEU A 62 -45.51 21.43 12.43
CA LEU A 62 -45.41 20.61 13.65
C LEU A 62 -45.25 21.48 14.90
N LEU A 63 -44.60 22.63 14.78
CA LEU A 63 -44.37 23.58 15.88
C LEU A 63 -45.62 24.42 16.21
N GLU A 64 -46.53 24.62 15.24
CA GLU A 64 -47.70 25.50 15.41
C GLU A 64 -48.91 24.82 16.09
N SER A 65 -48.87 23.50 16.39
CA SER A 65 -49.99 22.83 17.08
C SER A 65 -49.60 21.57 17.89
N PRO A 66 -49.14 21.69 19.15
CA PRO A 66 -48.61 20.58 19.95
C PRO A 66 -49.63 19.54 20.44
N TYR A 67 -50.93 19.71 20.15
CA TYR A 67 -51.99 18.86 20.73
C TYR A 67 -52.95 18.23 19.70
N LYS A 68 -52.66 18.26 18.40
CA LYS A 68 -53.42 17.48 17.41
C LYS A 68 -52.81 16.09 17.23
N PRO A 69 -53.62 15.02 17.09
CA PRO A 69 -53.10 13.73 16.69
C PRO A 69 -52.42 13.86 15.34
N LEU A 70 -51.14 13.49 15.27
CA LEU A 70 -50.34 13.53 14.06
C LEU A 70 -51.06 12.75 12.94
N PRO A 71 -51.17 13.28 11.71
CA PRO A 71 -51.53 12.45 10.58
C PRO A 71 -50.49 11.34 10.48
N ARG A 72 -50.95 10.09 10.31
CA ARG A 72 -50.06 8.93 10.17
C ARG A 72 -49.01 9.26 9.11
N LEU A 73 -47.73 9.15 9.50
CA LEU A 73 -46.60 9.29 8.60
C LEU A 73 -46.86 8.49 7.31
N PRO A 74 -46.54 9.04 6.12
CA PRO A 74 -46.64 8.28 4.88
C PRO A 74 -45.87 6.97 5.03
N SER A 75 -46.46 5.88 4.58
CA SER A 75 -45.81 4.56 4.54
C SER A 75 -44.45 4.66 3.86
N ALA A 76 -43.46 3.98 4.44
CA ALA A 76 -42.05 3.95 4.02
C ALA A 76 -41.90 3.92 2.49
N GLY A 77 -41.47 5.03 1.89
CA GLY A 77 -41.26 5.13 0.45
C GLY A 77 -41.25 6.53 -0.15
N GLN A 78 -41.70 7.57 0.56
CA GLN A 78 -41.63 8.96 0.08
C GLN A 78 -40.44 9.68 0.71
N ALA A 79 -39.47 10.11 -0.12
CA ALA A 79 -38.32 10.88 0.32
C ALA A 79 -38.79 12.22 0.90
N LEU A 80 -38.45 12.47 2.16
CA LEU A 80 -38.94 13.56 2.99
C LEU A 80 -38.01 14.79 2.96
N ILE A 81 -37.16 14.93 1.95
CA ILE A 81 -36.06 15.91 1.99
C ILE A 81 -35.96 16.65 0.66
N ASP A 82 -36.40 17.90 0.63
CA ASP A 82 -35.87 18.90 -0.28
C ASP A 82 -34.56 19.44 0.31
N ALA A 83 -33.53 19.60 -0.53
CA ALA A 83 -32.15 19.91 -0.14
C ALA A 83 -31.94 21.26 0.59
N GLY A 84 -33.01 22.03 0.83
CA GLY A 84 -33.00 23.33 1.50
C GLY A 84 -33.10 23.30 3.02
N ASP A 85 -33.53 22.18 3.63
CA ASP A 85 -33.84 22.10 5.07
C ASP A 85 -32.75 21.43 5.94
N ALA A 86 -31.59 21.13 5.34
CA ALA A 86 -30.43 20.66 6.08
C ALA A 86 -29.73 21.83 6.80
N LEU A 87 -29.36 21.64 8.08
CA LEU A 87 -28.46 22.58 8.76
C LEU A 87 -27.18 22.77 7.92
N PRO A 88 -26.66 24.00 7.79
CA PRO A 88 -25.48 24.24 6.98
C PRO A 88 -24.32 23.36 7.45
N PRO A 89 -23.50 22.82 6.53
CA PRO A 89 -22.24 22.20 6.93
C PRO A 89 -21.50 23.24 7.79
N PHE A 90 -20.97 22.83 8.95
CA PHE A 90 -20.38 23.64 10.06
C PHE A 90 -21.24 23.80 11.32
N SER A 91 -22.54 23.46 11.29
CA SER A 91 -23.32 23.31 12.53
C SER A 91 -22.96 21.98 13.22
N VAL A 92 -22.02 22.01 14.16
CA VAL A 92 -21.60 20.83 14.94
C VAL A 92 -21.60 21.16 16.42
N ALA A 93 -22.55 20.62 17.18
CA ALA A 93 -22.45 20.52 18.63
C ALA A 93 -21.45 19.39 18.96
N PHE A 94 -20.22 19.74 19.31
CA PHE A 94 -19.24 18.76 19.82
C PHE A 94 -19.50 18.53 21.31
N VAL A 95 -19.90 17.31 21.70
CA VAL A 95 -19.96 16.92 23.11
C VAL A 95 -18.85 15.91 23.41
N LYS A 96 -17.83 16.34 24.14
CA LYS A 96 -16.74 15.48 24.61
C LYS A 96 -17.28 14.46 25.59
N GLY A 97 -17.19 13.17 25.24
CA GLY A 97 -17.75 12.09 26.06
C GLY A 97 -19.15 11.68 25.64
N TRP A 98 -19.53 11.89 24.37
CA TRP A 98 -20.85 11.55 23.81
C TRP A 98 -21.38 10.19 24.28
N ARG A 99 -20.59 9.09 24.28
CA ARG A 99 -21.06 7.78 24.80
C ARG A 99 -21.55 7.84 26.24
N ARG A 100 -20.93 8.67 27.09
CA ARG A 100 -21.36 8.91 28.47
C ARG A 100 -22.58 9.83 28.52
N SER A 101 -22.66 10.82 27.65
CA SER A 101 -23.81 11.73 27.54
C SER A 101 -25.05 10.99 27.02
N VAL A 102 -24.89 10.15 26.01
CA VAL A 102 -25.91 9.22 25.49
C VAL A 102 -26.27 8.17 26.52
N CYS A 103 -25.30 7.56 27.19
CA CYS A 103 -25.58 6.64 28.28
C CYS A 103 -26.38 7.34 29.39
N ALA A 104 -26.01 8.56 29.77
CA ALA A 104 -26.76 9.36 30.72
C ALA A 104 -28.18 9.66 30.22
N LEU A 105 -28.37 10.01 28.95
CA LEU A 105 -29.69 10.24 28.34
C LEU A 105 -30.54 8.95 28.25
N ILE A 106 -29.94 7.79 27.95
CA ILE A 106 -30.62 6.49 27.94
C ILE A 106 -31.04 6.10 29.36
N VAL A 107 -30.16 6.30 30.35
CA VAL A 107 -30.50 6.03 31.75
C VAL A 107 -31.56 7.01 32.24
N ALA A 108 -31.50 8.28 31.84
CA ALA A 108 -32.54 9.28 32.10
C ALA A 108 -33.90 8.87 31.58
N GLU A 109 -33.94 8.47 30.31
CA GLU A 109 -35.17 8.05 29.66
C GLU A 109 -35.70 6.73 30.25
N GLY A 110 -34.80 5.83 30.67
CA GLY A 110 -35.16 4.63 31.42
C GLY A 110 -35.77 4.94 32.78
N VAL A 111 -35.16 5.85 33.57
CA VAL A 111 -35.71 6.31 34.85
C VAL A 111 -37.08 6.95 34.67
N ARG A 112 -37.26 7.76 33.63
CA ARG A 112 -38.54 8.41 33.30
C ARG A 112 -39.61 7.41 32.88
N THR A 113 -39.30 6.53 31.92
CA THR A 113 -40.26 5.57 31.33
C THR A 113 -40.71 4.51 32.32
N LEU A 114 -39.83 4.15 33.26
CA LEU A 114 -40.12 3.17 34.30
C LEU A 114 -40.67 3.80 35.59
N ASP A 115 -40.93 5.11 35.59
CA ASP A 115 -41.43 5.88 36.74
C ASP A 115 -40.58 5.71 38.02
N LEU A 116 -39.25 5.63 37.83
CA LEU A 116 -38.28 5.41 38.92
C LEU A 116 -37.78 6.73 39.51
N LEU A 117 -38.37 7.88 39.15
CA LEU A 117 -37.82 9.19 39.50
C LEU A 117 -37.71 9.38 41.02
N GLU A 118 -38.67 8.89 41.80
CA GLU A 118 -38.63 8.96 43.27
C GLU A 118 -37.57 8.05 43.90
N ALA A 119 -37.18 6.96 43.21
CA ALA A 119 -36.19 6.00 43.68
C ALA A 119 -34.74 6.45 43.46
N VAL A 120 -34.54 7.55 42.73
CA VAL A 120 -33.23 8.07 42.40
C VAL A 120 -32.85 9.21 43.36
N SER A 121 -31.58 9.28 43.77
CA SER A 121 -31.13 10.29 44.73
C SER A 121 -31.27 11.71 44.20
N ASP A 122 -31.48 12.67 45.09
CA ASP A 122 -31.62 14.08 44.72
C ASP A 122 -30.36 14.65 44.03
N ASP A 123 -29.17 14.13 44.39
CA ASP A 123 -27.91 14.45 43.70
C ASP A 123 -27.90 14.04 42.22
N TYR A 124 -28.53 12.91 41.89
CA TYR A 124 -28.63 12.44 40.51
C TYR A 124 -29.71 13.20 39.74
N LYS A 125 -30.84 13.53 40.39
CA LYS A 125 -31.87 14.41 39.81
C LYS A 125 -31.28 15.78 39.45
N ALA A 126 -30.49 16.39 40.34
CA ALA A 126 -29.81 17.66 40.12
C ALA A 126 -28.74 17.61 39.01
N SER A 127 -28.10 16.46 38.82
CA SER A 127 -27.10 16.25 37.76
C SER A 127 -27.70 16.06 36.36
N MET A 128 -28.98 15.66 36.29
CA MET A 128 -29.70 15.36 35.05
C MET A 128 -30.53 16.54 34.53
N SER A 129 -30.90 17.46 35.41
CA SER A 129 -31.60 18.71 35.07
C SER A 129 -30.72 19.73 34.34
N THR A 130 -29.40 19.52 34.27
CA THR A 130 -28.48 20.51 33.69
C THR A 130 -27.37 19.85 32.88
N ILE A 131 -27.52 19.86 31.55
CA ILE A 131 -26.44 19.51 30.61
C ILE A 131 -25.68 20.78 30.27
N TYR A 132 -24.41 20.86 30.69
CA TYR A 132 -23.54 21.97 30.32
C TYR A 132 -22.85 21.69 28.98
N GLY A 133 -23.24 22.43 27.94
CA GLY A 133 -22.52 22.50 26.67
C GLY A 133 -21.70 23.79 26.62
N SER A 134 -20.41 23.70 26.26
CA SER A 134 -19.61 24.89 25.98
C SER A 134 -19.32 24.98 24.48
N VAL A 135 -19.82 26.04 23.85
CA VAL A 135 -19.43 26.42 22.49
C VAL A 135 -18.52 27.63 22.60
N GLY A 136 -17.23 27.44 22.34
CA GLY A 136 -16.31 28.56 22.23
C GLY A 136 -16.68 29.40 21.01
N ARG A 137 -17.02 30.68 21.22
CA ARG A 137 -17.05 31.66 20.13
C ARG A 137 -15.61 32.06 19.83
N TYR A 138 -15.13 31.67 18.66
CA TYR A 138 -13.78 31.97 18.20
C TYR A 138 -13.86 33.04 17.11
N GLY A 139 -13.05 34.09 17.22
CA GLY A 139 -13.01 35.16 16.22
C GLY A 139 -12.51 34.70 14.85
N SER A 140 -11.88 33.52 14.79
CA SER A 140 -11.39 32.89 13.57
C SER A 140 -11.30 31.37 13.72
N VAL A 141 -11.24 30.65 12.59
CA VAL A 141 -10.95 29.20 12.57
C VAL A 141 -9.58 28.92 13.22
N ARG A 142 -8.64 29.85 13.10
CA ARG A 142 -7.36 29.81 13.81
C ARG A 142 -7.57 29.77 15.32
N ASP A 143 -8.31 30.71 15.89
CA ASP A 143 -8.57 30.75 17.32
C ASP A 143 -9.30 29.48 17.80
N GLN A 144 -10.20 28.94 16.97
CA GLN A 144 -10.85 27.66 17.23
C GLN A 144 -9.85 26.50 17.26
N VAL A 145 -8.92 26.42 16.30
CA VAL A 145 -7.87 25.40 16.27
C VAL A 145 -6.92 25.57 17.46
N PHE A 146 -6.52 26.79 17.81
CA PHE A 146 -5.65 27.08 18.95
C PHE A 146 -6.34 26.78 20.30
N ALA A 147 -7.63 27.06 20.44
CA ALA A 147 -8.39 26.74 21.65
C ALA A 147 -8.69 25.26 21.77
N ASN A 148 -9.07 24.60 20.66
CA ASN A 148 -9.17 23.14 20.60
C ASN A 148 -7.81 22.49 20.87
N ARG A 149 -6.70 23.13 20.48
CA ARG A 149 -5.35 22.72 20.85
C ARG A 149 -5.09 22.92 22.33
N GLY A 150 -5.53 24.01 22.96
CA GLY A 150 -5.51 24.18 24.41
C GLY A 150 -6.26 23.06 25.13
N VAL A 151 -7.45 22.69 24.66
CA VAL A 151 -8.22 21.56 25.17
C VAL A 151 -7.56 20.21 24.87
N THR A 152 -6.94 20.05 23.70
CA THR A 152 -6.20 18.83 23.31
C THR A 152 -4.94 18.68 24.17
N LEU A 153 -4.17 19.75 24.36
CA LEU A 153 -2.96 19.80 25.18
C LEU A 153 -3.27 19.66 26.68
N ALA A 154 -4.28 20.35 27.19
CA ALA A 154 -4.76 20.23 28.57
C ALA A 154 -5.51 18.92 28.83
N SER A 155 -6.04 18.25 27.80
CA SER A 155 -6.48 16.85 27.91
C SER A 155 -5.32 15.87 27.74
N SER A 156 -4.22 16.28 27.08
CA SER A 156 -3.00 15.50 26.92
C SER A 156 -2.07 15.53 28.13
N SER A 157 -2.28 16.43 29.10
CA SER A 157 -1.73 16.18 30.44
C SER A 157 -2.32 14.90 31.07
N THR A 158 -3.41 14.35 30.53
CA THR A 158 -3.97 13.02 30.86
C THR A 158 -4.04 12.04 29.65
N ARG A 159 -3.59 12.44 28.45
CA ARG A 159 -3.61 11.64 27.20
C ARG A 159 -2.32 11.80 26.39
N ARG A 160 -2.03 10.86 25.50
CA ARG A 160 -0.77 10.79 24.73
C ARG A 160 -0.47 12.09 23.97
N ALA A 161 0.80 12.50 23.94
CA ALA A 161 1.26 13.68 23.19
C ALA A 161 0.97 13.54 21.67
N PRO A 162 0.55 14.61 20.99
CA PRO A 162 0.30 14.60 19.54
C PRO A 162 1.57 14.29 18.74
N ASN A 163 1.44 13.52 17.66
CA ASN A 163 2.55 13.14 16.78
C ASN A 163 2.60 13.98 15.48
N CYS A 164 3.64 13.79 14.64
CA CYS A 164 3.80 14.55 13.40
C CYS A 164 2.60 14.43 12.43
N PHE A 165 1.91 13.29 12.36
CA PHE A 165 0.70 13.13 11.54
C PHE A 165 -0.49 13.91 12.10
N ASN A 166 -0.61 14.04 13.43
CA ASN A 166 -1.62 14.91 14.02
C ASN A 166 -1.40 16.37 13.64
N PHE A 167 -0.15 16.83 13.65
CA PHE A 167 0.20 18.20 13.26
C PHE A 167 0.07 18.43 11.76
N LEU A 168 0.43 17.45 10.93
CA LEU A 168 0.20 17.50 9.49
C LEU A 168 -1.29 17.64 9.17
N ARG A 169 -2.16 16.90 9.87
CA ARG A 169 -3.61 17.05 9.71
C ARG A 169 -4.12 18.41 10.18
N GLN A 170 -3.57 18.98 11.26
CA GLN A 170 -3.93 20.33 11.70
C GLN A 170 -3.54 21.38 10.65
N ALA A 171 -2.35 21.24 10.05
CA ALA A 171 -1.92 22.05 8.92
C ALA A 171 -2.91 21.93 7.76
N GLU A 172 -3.24 20.72 7.29
CA GLU A 172 -4.20 20.52 6.20
C GLU A 172 -5.60 21.11 6.49
N VAL A 173 -6.08 21.05 7.74
CA VAL A 173 -7.37 21.63 8.14
C VAL A 173 -7.31 23.16 8.08
N LEU A 174 -6.23 23.77 8.58
CA LEU A 174 -6.03 25.21 8.49
C LEU A 174 -5.98 25.67 7.03
N GLU A 175 -5.30 24.92 6.17
CA GLU A 175 -5.22 25.17 4.73
C GLU A 175 -6.60 25.16 4.05
N ARG A 176 -7.41 24.12 4.29
CA ARG A 176 -8.77 24.00 3.75
C ARG A 176 -9.73 25.07 4.26
N SER A 177 -9.48 25.64 5.44
CA SER A 177 -10.37 26.63 6.05
C SER A 177 -10.26 28.03 5.42
N GLY A 178 -9.34 28.24 4.47
CA GLY A 178 -9.12 29.55 3.85
C GLY A 178 -8.45 30.56 4.79
N ALA A 179 -8.22 30.22 6.06
CA ALA A 179 -7.43 31.02 7.01
C ALA A 179 -5.92 31.06 6.66
N ALA A 180 -5.53 30.48 5.52
CA ALA A 180 -4.16 30.10 5.21
C ALA A 180 -3.60 30.68 3.90
N SER A 181 -4.28 31.63 3.24
CA SER A 181 -3.71 32.23 2.00
C SER A 181 -2.32 32.85 2.24
N ASP A 182 -2.05 33.34 3.45
CA ASP A 182 -0.72 33.82 3.87
C ASP A 182 0.19 32.73 4.47
N PHE A 183 -0.33 31.52 4.72
CA PHE A 183 0.34 30.46 5.49
C PHE A 183 0.78 29.25 4.66
N THR A 184 0.29 29.09 3.43
CA THR A 184 0.71 27.98 2.56
C THR A 184 2.21 28.02 2.26
N GLU A 185 2.76 29.21 1.99
CA GLU A 185 4.21 29.48 1.84
C GLU A 185 4.99 29.41 3.17
N GLU A 186 4.28 29.35 4.30
CA GLU A 186 4.92 29.30 5.61
C GLU A 186 5.28 27.89 6.06
N TRP A 187 4.70 26.80 5.55
CA TRP A 187 4.98 25.47 6.12
C TRP A 187 6.02 24.64 5.36
N ASP A 188 6.69 25.24 4.39
CA ASP A 188 7.76 24.58 3.63
C ASP A 188 9.06 24.45 4.42
N THR A 189 9.19 25.19 5.53
CA THR A 189 10.37 25.13 6.40
C THR A 189 9.99 24.72 7.82
N ALA A 190 10.80 23.82 8.39
CA ALA A 190 10.61 23.35 9.76
C ALA A 190 10.61 24.49 10.80
N SER A 191 11.40 25.56 10.62
CA SER A 191 11.42 26.69 11.55
C SER A 191 10.08 27.41 11.65
N LYS A 192 9.40 27.60 10.51
CA LYS A 192 8.08 28.24 10.48
C LYS A 192 7.01 27.30 11.04
N VAL A 193 7.06 26.01 10.72
CA VAL A 193 6.20 24.96 11.33
C VAL A 193 6.37 24.93 12.86
N ALA A 194 7.62 24.96 13.34
CA ALA A 194 7.94 24.99 14.76
C ALA A 194 7.34 26.22 15.45
N LYS A 195 7.44 27.40 14.84
CA LYS A 195 6.86 28.64 15.37
C LYS A 195 5.33 28.61 15.39
N ALA A 196 4.70 28.15 14.31
CA ALA A 196 3.25 28.10 14.19
C ALA A 196 2.61 27.13 15.21
N PHE A 197 3.22 25.96 15.37
CA PHE A 197 2.70 24.90 16.22
C PHE A 197 3.46 24.74 17.55
N GLN A 198 4.37 25.64 17.91
CA GLN A 198 5.23 25.55 19.11
C GLN A 198 5.82 24.13 19.30
N LEU A 199 6.39 23.58 18.23
CA LEU A 199 6.92 22.20 18.21
C LEU A 199 8.41 22.18 18.52
N GLY A 200 8.87 21.03 19.00
CA GLY A 200 10.30 20.73 18.99
C GLY A 200 10.84 20.63 17.57
N ARG A 201 12.15 20.85 17.41
CA ARG A 201 12.84 20.80 16.11
C ARG A 201 12.57 19.50 15.34
N THR A 202 12.60 18.37 16.02
CA THR A 202 12.38 17.05 15.41
C THR A 202 10.96 16.91 14.86
N GLU A 203 9.94 17.29 15.63
CA GLU A 203 8.54 17.20 15.19
C GLU A 203 8.27 18.14 14.03
N ALA A 204 8.81 19.36 14.08
CA ALA A 204 8.65 20.32 13.00
C ALA A 204 9.34 19.88 11.70
N ASN A 205 10.54 19.29 11.79
CA ASN A 205 11.21 18.67 10.65
C ASN A 205 10.39 17.52 10.06
N ALA A 206 9.83 16.65 10.92
CA ALA A 206 9.00 15.54 10.47
C ALA A 206 7.75 16.01 9.72
N VAL A 207 7.03 17.02 10.25
CA VAL A 207 5.84 17.59 9.60
C VAL A 207 6.21 18.24 8.26
N SER A 208 7.28 19.03 8.23
CA SER A 208 7.78 19.67 7.00
C SER A 208 8.15 18.63 5.94
N SER A 209 8.88 17.58 6.32
CA SER A 209 9.27 16.48 5.43
C SER A 209 8.05 15.75 4.83
N LEU A 210 7.09 15.35 5.67
CA LEU A 210 5.87 14.67 5.22
C LEU A 210 5.05 15.52 4.24
N ARG A 211 5.05 16.85 4.42
CA ARG A 211 4.28 17.76 3.57
C ARG A 211 4.93 17.98 2.20
N SER A 212 6.24 18.25 2.17
CA SER A 212 6.89 18.78 0.96
C SER A 212 7.81 17.79 0.25
N LYS A 213 8.21 16.69 0.90
CA LYS A 213 9.25 15.80 0.37
C LYS A 213 8.81 14.37 0.15
N VAL A 214 7.68 13.94 0.70
CA VAL A 214 7.17 12.56 0.57
C VAL A 214 6.11 12.52 -0.52
N ALA A 215 6.23 11.59 -1.47
CA ALA A 215 5.22 11.36 -2.49
C ALA A 215 3.84 11.09 -1.88
N VAL A 216 2.77 11.59 -2.51
CA VAL A 216 1.40 11.60 -1.94
C VAL A 216 0.90 10.19 -1.64
N GLU A 217 1.18 9.24 -2.53
CA GLU A 217 0.81 7.83 -2.40
C GLU A 217 1.49 7.18 -1.20
N ASN A 218 2.78 7.48 -1.00
CA ASN A 218 3.55 6.98 0.13
C ASN A 218 3.17 7.67 1.44
N LEU A 219 2.79 8.94 1.41
CA LEU A 219 2.23 9.64 2.56
C LEU A 219 0.92 8.99 3.01
N GLN A 220 0.03 8.65 2.07
CA GLN A 220 -1.21 7.96 2.39
C GLN A 220 -0.94 6.57 2.98
N LEU A 221 -0.03 5.81 2.40
CA LEU A 221 0.35 4.49 2.93
C LEU A 221 0.96 4.60 4.35
N LEU A 222 1.77 5.62 4.62
CA LEU A 222 2.29 5.90 5.97
C LEU A 222 1.16 6.24 6.96
N ARG A 223 0.19 7.07 6.56
CA ARG A 223 -0.98 7.41 7.37
C ARG A 223 -1.77 6.17 7.75
N ASP A 224 -2.13 5.36 6.76
CA ASP A 224 -2.87 4.12 6.97
C ASP A 224 -2.11 3.17 7.90
N SER A 225 -0.78 3.09 7.72
CA SER A 225 0.08 2.26 8.56
C SER A 225 0.12 2.73 10.02
N VAL A 226 0.19 4.04 10.24
CA VAL A 226 0.20 4.68 11.56
C VAL A 226 -1.17 4.63 12.24
N ASP A 227 -2.26 4.74 11.49
CA ASP A 227 -3.62 4.65 12.02
C ASP A 227 -3.92 3.26 12.58
N VAL A 228 -3.43 2.20 11.92
CA VAL A 228 -3.57 0.82 12.39
C VAL A 228 -2.67 0.51 13.60
N ARG A 229 -1.40 0.95 13.58
CA ARG A 229 -0.37 0.49 14.55
C ARG A 229 -0.08 1.48 15.67
N GLY A 230 -0.49 2.73 15.49
CA GLY A 230 -0.19 3.85 16.37
C GLY A 230 1.27 4.32 16.24
N MET A 231 1.49 5.62 16.05
CA MET A 231 2.83 6.18 15.80
C MET A 231 3.87 5.73 16.82
N ARG A 232 3.63 5.93 18.13
CA ARG A 232 4.62 5.61 19.19
C ARG A 232 5.03 4.13 19.22
N GLY A 233 4.16 3.22 18.77
CA GLY A 233 4.47 1.79 18.70
C GLY A 233 5.16 1.40 17.41
N PHE A 234 4.93 2.15 16.33
CA PHE A 234 5.34 1.77 14.98
C PHE A 234 6.53 2.57 14.45
N LEU A 235 6.55 3.90 14.58
CA LEU A 235 7.52 4.76 13.92
C LEU A 235 7.86 5.98 14.79
N THR A 236 9.15 6.32 14.92
CA THR A 236 9.53 7.53 15.66
C THR A 236 9.50 8.79 14.78
N ASN A 237 9.24 9.95 15.39
CA ASN A 237 9.36 11.24 14.69
C ASN A 237 10.77 11.45 14.11
N GLU A 238 11.79 10.85 14.72
CA GLU A 238 13.19 10.97 14.27
C GLU A 238 13.41 10.37 12.87
N VAL A 239 12.79 9.22 12.56
CA VAL A 239 12.92 8.59 11.23
C VAL A 239 12.40 9.54 10.15
N VAL A 240 11.21 10.10 10.38
CA VAL A 240 10.57 11.04 9.47
C VAL A 240 11.37 12.35 9.37
N ALA A 241 11.83 12.87 10.50
CA ALA A 241 12.61 14.11 10.57
C ALA A 241 13.98 14.04 9.88
N LYS A 242 14.52 12.82 9.69
CA LYS A 242 15.76 12.56 8.95
C LYS A 242 15.54 12.30 7.47
N ASP A 243 14.34 12.61 6.97
CA ASP A 243 13.99 12.55 5.55
C ASP A 243 14.08 11.15 4.92
N VAL A 244 14.03 10.07 5.71
CA VAL A 244 14.16 8.68 5.19
C VAL A 244 13.14 8.35 4.08
N PHE A 245 11.97 8.98 4.12
CA PHE A 245 10.90 8.78 3.14
C PHE A 245 10.85 9.87 2.06
N ALA A 246 11.78 10.82 2.08
CA ALA A 246 11.81 11.93 1.14
C ALA A 246 12.33 11.49 -0.23
N THR A 247 11.73 11.99 -1.30
CA THR A 247 12.26 11.86 -2.67
C THR A 247 13.68 12.44 -2.74
N GLY A 248 14.60 11.70 -3.36
CA GLY A 248 16.01 12.09 -3.47
C GLY A 248 16.86 11.82 -2.22
N TRP A 249 16.27 11.37 -1.10
CA TRP A 249 17.06 10.91 0.04
C TRP A 249 17.75 9.59 -0.27
N THR A 250 18.97 9.38 0.24
CA THR A 250 19.76 8.18 -0.02
C THR A 250 20.37 7.59 1.24
N SER A 251 20.40 6.26 1.31
CA SER A 251 21.15 5.51 2.31
C SER A 251 22.55 5.07 1.85
N GLY A 252 22.94 5.41 0.62
CA GLY A 252 24.24 5.09 0.02
C GLY A 252 25.30 6.14 0.32
N PHE A 253 25.76 6.19 1.57
CA PHE A 253 26.82 7.11 2.02
C PHE A 253 28.03 6.36 2.57
N GLY A 254 29.20 7.01 2.58
CA GLY A 254 30.45 6.42 3.07
C GLY A 254 30.87 5.20 2.23
N PRO A 255 31.04 4.01 2.81
CA PRO A 255 31.46 2.82 2.05
C PRO A 255 30.44 2.37 1.00
N LEU A 256 29.21 2.92 1.04
CA LEU A 256 28.12 2.58 0.13
C LEU A 256 27.87 3.66 -0.94
N GLU A 257 28.77 4.63 -1.09
CA GLU A 257 28.65 5.68 -2.12
C GLU A 257 28.52 5.12 -3.54
N GLN A 258 29.16 3.98 -3.81
CA GLN A 258 29.04 3.30 -5.11
C GLN A 258 27.61 2.85 -5.41
N TRP A 259 26.78 2.61 -4.39
CA TRP A 259 25.37 2.21 -4.48
C TRP A 259 24.41 3.40 -4.35
N GLN A 260 24.91 4.64 -4.34
CA GLN A 260 24.08 5.81 -4.05
C GLN A 260 22.86 5.91 -4.97
N ALA A 261 23.03 5.63 -6.27
CA ALA A 261 21.95 5.73 -7.25
C ALA A 261 20.81 4.74 -6.95
N GLU A 262 21.15 3.48 -6.70
CA GLU A 262 20.20 2.40 -6.40
C GLU A 262 19.55 2.55 -5.02
N LEU A 263 20.23 3.23 -4.11
CA LEU A 263 19.78 3.50 -2.74
C LEU A 263 19.15 4.88 -2.56
N THR A 264 18.88 5.61 -3.65
CA THR A 264 18.16 6.88 -3.60
C THR A 264 16.68 6.65 -3.81
N ASN A 265 15.85 7.32 -3.00
CA ASN A 265 14.41 7.36 -3.17
C ASN A 265 14.07 7.99 -4.51
N ASP A 266 13.58 7.16 -5.43
CA ASP A 266 13.17 7.57 -6.77
C ASP A 266 11.93 8.50 -6.73
N PRO A 267 11.71 9.31 -7.77
CA PRO A 267 10.53 10.17 -7.87
C PRO A 267 9.19 9.40 -7.89
N ASP A 268 9.20 8.18 -8.44
CA ASP A 268 8.02 7.31 -8.47
C ASP A 268 7.71 6.70 -7.08
N GLY A 269 8.65 6.86 -6.13
CA GLY A 269 8.52 6.45 -4.75
C GLY A 269 8.56 4.95 -4.53
N PHE A 270 9.10 4.15 -5.46
CA PHE A 270 9.09 2.69 -5.35
C PHE A 270 9.90 2.17 -4.16
N VAL A 271 11.08 2.73 -3.90
CA VAL A 271 11.92 2.36 -2.74
C VAL A 271 11.16 2.62 -1.44
N VAL A 272 10.59 3.82 -1.30
CA VAL A 272 9.81 4.24 -0.12
C VAL A 272 8.57 3.37 0.05
N HIS A 273 7.85 3.09 -1.03
CA HIS A 273 6.65 2.25 -0.98
C HIS A 273 6.98 0.84 -0.46
N LEU A 274 8.04 0.24 -1.00
CA LEU A 274 8.50 -1.08 -0.56
C LEU A 274 8.99 -1.06 0.89
N LEU A 275 9.70 0.00 1.29
CA LEU A 275 10.14 0.20 2.67
C LEU A 275 8.95 0.22 3.63
N ILE A 276 7.90 1.02 3.36
CA ILE A 276 6.75 1.10 4.26
C ILE A 276 6.06 -0.27 4.41
N GLN A 277 5.89 -1.01 3.30
CA GLN A 277 5.33 -2.36 3.34
C GLN A 277 6.20 -3.30 4.18
N ARG A 278 7.52 -3.23 4.00
CA ARG A 278 8.47 -4.05 4.72
C ARG A 278 8.44 -3.76 6.23
N LEU A 279 8.45 -2.48 6.63
CA LEU A 279 8.34 -2.06 8.03
C LEU A 279 7.05 -2.55 8.68
N CYS A 280 5.93 -2.56 7.93
CA CYS A 280 4.65 -3.08 8.40
C CYS A 280 4.70 -4.58 8.65
N VAL A 281 5.16 -5.36 7.67
CA VAL A 281 5.23 -6.83 7.78
C VAL A 281 6.13 -7.26 8.92
N ASP A 282 7.31 -6.64 9.05
CA ASP A 282 8.26 -6.95 10.12
C ASP A 282 7.70 -6.61 11.51
N TRP A 283 6.97 -5.49 11.64
CA TRP A 283 6.33 -5.11 12.91
C TRP A 283 5.16 -6.04 13.27
N ASP A 284 4.33 -6.41 12.29
CA ASP A 284 3.15 -7.25 12.53
C ASP A 284 3.53 -8.67 12.96
N LYS A 285 4.65 -9.19 12.43
CA LYS A 285 5.21 -10.51 12.78
C LYS A 285 5.78 -10.57 14.20
N GLN A 286 6.22 -9.45 14.75
CA GLN A 286 6.73 -9.43 16.12
C GLN A 286 5.60 -9.71 17.10
N ALA A 287 5.89 -10.54 18.12
CA ALA A 287 4.98 -10.75 19.23
C ALA A 287 4.63 -9.39 19.88
N PRO A 288 3.38 -9.16 20.36
CA PRO A 288 2.96 -7.85 20.85
C PRO A 288 3.88 -7.22 21.91
N SER A 289 4.52 -8.03 22.76
CA SER A 289 5.46 -7.59 23.79
C SER A 289 6.84 -7.19 23.25
N MET A 290 7.20 -7.64 22.05
CA MET A 290 8.48 -7.39 21.39
C MET A 290 8.40 -6.26 20.35
N ARG A 291 7.18 -5.81 20.04
CA ARG A 291 6.95 -4.71 19.09
C ARG A 291 7.60 -3.44 19.59
N SER A 292 8.47 -2.88 18.75
CA SER A 292 9.16 -1.62 19.03
C SER A 292 8.99 -0.67 17.84
N ALA A 293 9.03 0.63 18.14
CA ALA A 293 8.96 1.63 17.08
C ALA A 293 10.23 1.61 16.25
N TRP A 294 10.06 1.68 14.93
CA TRP A 294 11.14 1.88 13.98
C TRP A 294 11.88 3.18 14.29
N THR A 295 13.16 3.03 14.62
CA THR A 295 14.11 4.13 14.81
C THR A 295 14.90 4.36 13.54
N PHE A 296 15.58 5.50 13.42
CA PHE A 296 16.39 5.79 12.22
C PHE A 296 17.45 4.70 11.99
N ARG A 297 18.15 4.30 13.06
CA ARG A 297 19.18 3.26 13.01
C ARG A 297 18.63 1.90 12.55
N ALA A 298 17.42 1.54 12.96
CA ALA A 298 16.81 0.27 12.57
C ALA A 298 16.20 0.33 11.16
N THR A 299 15.74 1.51 10.72
CA THR A 299 15.11 1.70 9.40
C THR A 299 16.15 1.75 8.28
N LEU A 300 17.35 2.28 8.54
CA LEU A 300 18.43 2.43 7.56
C LEU A 300 18.80 1.12 6.82
N PRO A 301 19.11 0.00 7.49
CA PRO A 301 19.43 -1.25 6.78
C PRO A 301 18.25 -1.80 5.98
N VAL A 302 17.01 -1.58 6.45
CA VAL A 302 15.79 -2.00 5.72
C VAL A 302 15.63 -1.18 4.43
N HIS A 303 15.90 0.13 4.50
CA HIS A 303 15.91 1.00 3.31
C HIS A 303 16.96 0.53 2.30
N GLN A 304 18.19 0.27 2.76
CA GLN A 304 19.27 -0.25 1.92
C GLN A 304 18.86 -1.56 1.22
N ALA A 305 18.21 -2.46 1.96
CA ALA A 305 17.70 -3.70 1.42
C ALA A 305 16.60 -3.50 0.37
N CYS A 306 15.71 -2.52 0.57
CA CYS A 306 14.66 -2.20 -0.40
C CYS A 306 15.24 -1.69 -1.72
N GLY A 307 16.20 -0.76 -1.67
CA GLY A 307 16.88 -0.25 -2.87
C GLY A 307 17.60 -1.35 -3.64
N LEU A 308 18.38 -2.18 -2.93
CA LEU A 308 19.12 -3.27 -3.56
C LEU A 308 18.20 -4.36 -4.14
N PHE A 309 17.09 -4.68 -3.47
CA PHE A 309 16.10 -5.62 -4.00
C PHE A 309 15.46 -5.13 -5.29
N LEU A 310 15.10 -3.84 -5.37
CA LEU A 310 14.55 -3.24 -6.60
C LEU A 310 15.58 -3.23 -7.73
N HIS A 311 16.86 -2.96 -7.43
CA HIS A 311 17.97 -3.09 -8.39
C HIS A 311 18.06 -4.51 -8.96
N PHE A 312 18.04 -5.53 -8.11
CA PHE A 312 18.08 -6.92 -8.57
C PHE A 312 16.82 -7.34 -9.34
N LEU A 313 15.64 -6.83 -8.99
CA LEU A 313 14.45 -7.02 -9.81
C LEU A 313 14.65 -6.41 -11.21
N PHE A 314 15.19 -5.19 -11.32
CA PHE A 314 15.46 -4.57 -12.61
C PHE A 314 16.48 -5.37 -13.44
N LEU A 315 17.57 -5.85 -12.81
CA LEU A 315 18.54 -6.72 -13.48
C LEU A 315 17.91 -8.02 -13.97
N LEU A 316 17.05 -8.64 -13.16
CA LEU A 316 16.31 -9.84 -13.57
C LEU A 316 15.43 -9.55 -14.78
N GLN A 317 14.77 -8.38 -14.81
CA GLN A 317 13.94 -7.97 -15.94
C GLN A 317 14.73 -7.86 -17.26
N SER A 318 15.99 -7.45 -17.18
CA SER A 318 16.86 -7.34 -18.36
C SER A 318 17.36 -8.69 -18.91
N ARG A 319 17.35 -9.76 -18.08
CA ARG A 319 17.98 -11.05 -18.41
C ARG A 319 17.01 -12.19 -18.69
N VAL A 320 15.78 -12.09 -18.21
CA VAL A 320 14.80 -13.18 -18.23
C VAL A 320 13.55 -12.70 -18.97
N PRO A 321 12.87 -13.54 -19.80
CA PRO A 321 11.62 -13.18 -20.46
C PRO A 321 10.50 -12.78 -19.49
N GLU A 322 9.61 -11.89 -19.93
CA GLU A 322 8.53 -11.31 -19.11
C GLU A 322 7.63 -12.39 -18.48
N GLU A 323 7.38 -13.50 -19.17
CA GLU A 323 6.54 -14.59 -18.67
C GLU A 323 7.10 -15.22 -17.38
N VAL A 324 8.42 -15.46 -17.37
CA VAL A 324 9.12 -16.02 -16.20
C VAL A 324 9.24 -14.98 -15.09
N GLN A 325 9.38 -13.70 -15.44
CA GLN A 325 9.37 -12.60 -14.47
C GLN A 325 8.03 -12.52 -13.74
N VAL A 326 6.90 -12.51 -14.44
CA VAL A 326 5.56 -12.40 -13.83
C VAL A 326 5.32 -13.54 -12.84
N GLN A 327 5.73 -14.77 -13.20
CA GLN A 327 5.60 -15.94 -12.32
C GLN A 327 6.50 -15.86 -11.08
N SER A 328 7.70 -15.32 -11.20
CA SER A 328 8.68 -15.28 -10.11
C SER A 328 8.59 -14.04 -9.22
N LYS A 329 8.16 -12.89 -9.75
CA LYS A 329 8.13 -11.60 -9.07
C LYS A 329 7.30 -11.62 -7.79
N GLY A 330 6.13 -12.28 -7.80
CA GLY A 330 5.27 -12.42 -6.62
C GLY A 330 6.00 -13.14 -5.48
N ARG A 331 6.59 -14.29 -5.79
CA ARG A 331 7.36 -15.10 -4.83
C ARG A 331 8.61 -14.36 -4.33
N LEU A 332 9.35 -13.71 -5.22
CA LEU A 332 10.54 -12.93 -4.84
C LEU A 332 10.16 -11.80 -3.88
N ARG A 333 9.07 -11.07 -4.16
CA ARG A 333 8.56 -10.03 -3.28
C ARG A 333 8.13 -10.60 -1.93
N GLU A 334 7.45 -11.73 -1.90
CA GLU A 334 7.05 -12.38 -0.66
C GLU A 334 8.26 -12.77 0.19
N LEU A 335 9.25 -13.46 -0.39
CA LEU A 335 10.49 -13.82 0.30
C LEU A 335 11.23 -12.59 0.81
N PHE A 336 11.28 -11.52 0.01
CA PHE A 336 11.88 -10.26 0.40
C PHE A 336 11.12 -9.60 1.54
N LEU A 337 9.79 -9.49 1.49
CA LEU A 337 8.95 -9.00 2.60
C LEU A 337 8.99 -9.92 3.82
N GLN A 338 9.51 -11.15 3.68
CA GLN A 338 9.72 -12.06 4.78
C GLN A 338 11.09 -12.01 5.45
N GLY A 339 12.07 -11.39 4.80
CA GLY A 339 13.37 -11.05 5.37
C GLY A 339 14.42 -12.10 5.11
N TYR A 340 14.06 -13.07 4.26
CA TYR A 340 14.91 -14.19 3.93
C TYR A 340 16.08 -13.81 3.03
N MET A 341 16.09 -12.60 2.47
CA MET A 341 17.17 -12.09 1.63
C MET A 341 18.11 -11.12 2.35
N ASP A 342 17.79 -10.69 3.57
CA ASP A 342 18.45 -9.54 4.22
C ASP A 342 19.96 -9.78 4.41
N ALA A 343 20.37 -10.98 4.82
CA ALA A 343 21.78 -11.34 5.02
C ALA A 343 22.58 -11.37 3.70
N GLU A 344 21.99 -11.88 2.62
CA GLU A 344 22.65 -11.92 1.30
C GLU A 344 22.76 -10.52 0.70
N ILE A 345 21.70 -9.71 0.85
CA ILE A 345 21.66 -8.30 0.45
C ILE A 345 22.75 -7.50 1.18
N GLU A 346 22.84 -7.64 2.50
CA GLU A 346 23.86 -6.96 3.31
C GLU A 346 25.27 -7.37 2.87
N HIS A 347 25.49 -8.66 2.61
CA HIS A 347 26.76 -9.16 2.11
C HIS A 347 27.12 -8.55 0.74
N VAL A 348 26.17 -8.50 -0.21
CA VAL A 348 26.39 -7.88 -1.53
C VAL A 348 26.71 -6.39 -1.37
N LEU A 349 25.95 -5.70 -0.53
CA LEU A 349 26.07 -4.26 -0.32
C LEU A 349 27.47 -3.86 0.14
N VAL A 350 28.09 -4.67 1.01
CA VAL A 350 29.44 -4.43 1.55
C VAL A 350 30.55 -4.89 0.62
N ASN A 351 30.36 -6.01 -0.10
CA ASN A 351 31.46 -6.69 -0.80
C ASN A 351 31.46 -6.50 -2.32
N THR A 352 30.48 -5.82 -2.88
CA THR A 352 30.34 -5.67 -4.34
C THR A 352 29.99 -4.24 -4.72
N VAL A 353 30.25 -3.91 -5.99
CA VAL A 353 29.92 -2.62 -6.62
C VAL A 353 28.81 -2.84 -7.64
N PRO A 354 27.98 -1.82 -7.96
CA PRO A 354 26.98 -1.97 -9.02
C PRO A 354 27.62 -2.11 -10.41
N PRO A 355 26.97 -2.86 -11.33
CA PRO A 355 25.78 -3.66 -11.10
C PRO A 355 26.12 -4.96 -10.35
N GLY A 356 25.35 -5.28 -9.31
CA GLY A 356 25.48 -6.56 -8.60
C GLY A 356 25.18 -7.79 -9.49
N ASP A 357 25.63 -8.96 -9.07
CA ASP A 357 25.32 -10.23 -9.75
C ASP A 357 24.11 -10.92 -9.11
N LEU A 358 23.10 -11.28 -9.91
CA LEU A 358 21.91 -12.02 -9.48
C LEU A 358 22.25 -13.35 -8.80
N ARG A 359 23.42 -13.93 -9.11
CA ARG A 359 23.91 -15.17 -8.51
C ARG A 359 24.28 -15.04 -7.03
N ASN A 360 24.49 -13.81 -6.55
CA ASN A 360 24.86 -13.53 -5.16
C ASN A 360 23.68 -13.59 -4.19
N ILE A 361 22.44 -13.57 -4.68
CA ILE A 361 21.24 -13.74 -3.87
C ILE A 361 20.56 -15.04 -4.29
N THR A 362 20.45 -16.00 -3.38
CA THR A 362 19.99 -17.36 -3.67
C THR A 362 18.63 -17.37 -4.36
N ALA A 363 17.70 -16.53 -3.91
CA ALA A 363 16.36 -16.45 -4.50
C ALA A 363 16.37 -16.00 -5.98
N PHE A 364 17.24 -15.05 -6.34
CA PHE A 364 17.40 -14.61 -7.74
C PHE A 364 18.18 -15.64 -8.56
N ARG A 365 19.24 -16.24 -7.98
CA ARG A 365 20.01 -17.31 -8.59
C ARG A 365 19.11 -18.45 -9.06
N ASP A 366 18.20 -18.92 -8.21
CA ASP A 366 17.29 -20.01 -8.53
C ASP A 366 16.41 -19.71 -9.75
N VAL A 367 15.94 -18.47 -9.90
CA VAL A 367 15.14 -18.03 -11.06
C VAL A 367 16.01 -18.00 -12.31
N THR A 368 17.20 -17.40 -12.22
CA THR A 368 18.13 -17.32 -13.35
C THR A 368 18.61 -18.68 -13.83
N SER A 369 18.99 -19.58 -12.92
CA SER A 369 19.48 -20.92 -13.28
C SER A 369 18.39 -21.79 -13.89
N LYS A 370 17.14 -21.67 -13.41
CA LYS A 370 16.01 -22.37 -14.04
C LYS A 370 15.79 -21.91 -15.48
N HIS A 371 15.86 -20.60 -15.72
CA HIS A 371 15.72 -20.05 -17.06
C HIS A 371 16.89 -20.44 -17.97
N GLU A 372 18.14 -20.29 -17.50
CA GLU A 372 19.35 -20.71 -18.23
C GLU A 372 19.28 -22.19 -18.61
N ASN A 373 18.83 -23.07 -17.70
CA ASN A 373 18.66 -24.49 -17.99
C ASN A 373 17.57 -24.74 -19.03
N GLN A 374 16.42 -24.05 -18.96
CA GLN A 374 15.35 -24.18 -19.97
C GLN A 374 15.84 -23.76 -21.35
N VAL A 375 16.54 -22.63 -21.45
CA VAL A 375 17.11 -22.14 -22.72
C VAL A 375 18.14 -23.15 -23.26
N SER A 376 18.98 -23.72 -22.40
CA SER A 376 19.95 -24.75 -22.79
C SER A 376 19.26 -26.01 -23.32
N GLU A 377 18.23 -26.51 -22.63
CA GLU A 377 17.47 -27.69 -23.06
C GLU A 377 16.75 -27.46 -24.40
N GLU A 378 16.19 -26.27 -24.62
CA GLU A 378 15.55 -25.89 -25.87
C GLU A 378 16.55 -25.76 -27.03
N ALA A 379 17.74 -25.21 -26.76
CA ALA A 379 18.82 -25.15 -27.73
C ALA A 379 19.27 -26.57 -28.13
N GLU A 380 19.49 -27.45 -27.16
CA GLU A 380 19.83 -28.86 -27.44
C GLU A 380 18.74 -29.57 -28.24
N LYS A 381 17.45 -29.34 -27.94
CA LYS A 381 16.34 -29.91 -28.72
C LYS A 381 16.34 -29.41 -30.15
N ARG A 382 16.58 -28.11 -30.37
CA ARG A 382 16.69 -27.52 -31.70
C ARG A 382 17.88 -28.08 -32.48
N ASP A 383 19.03 -28.24 -31.83
CA ASP A 383 20.23 -28.81 -32.45
C ASP A 383 20.04 -30.28 -32.82
N ARG A 384 19.37 -31.08 -31.95
CA ARG A 384 19.01 -32.47 -32.27
C ARG A 384 18.04 -32.55 -33.44
N GLU A 385 17.06 -31.67 -33.51
CA GLU A 385 16.12 -31.62 -34.63
C GLU A 385 16.82 -31.22 -35.94
N LEU A 386 17.71 -30.21 -35.89
CA LEU A 386 18.50 -29.79 -37.03
C LEU A 386 19.43 -30.92 -37.51
N ALA A 387 20.13 -31.59 -36.60
CA ALA A 387 20.98 -32.74 -36.91
C ALA A 387 20.18 -33.87 -37.57
N ARG A 388 18.95 -34.14 -37.09
CA ARG A 388 18.05 -35.11 -37.72
C ARG A 388 17.67 -34.69 -39.15
N ARG A 389 17.28 -33.43 -39.36
CA ARG A 389 16.94 -32.91 -40.70
C ARG A 389 18.13 -32.97 -41.66
N VAL A 390 19.34 -32.66 -41.19
CA VAL A 390 20.58 -32.78 -41.97
C VAL A 390 20.86 -34.24 -42.33
N ALA A 391 20.68 -35.18 -41.39
CA ALA A 391 20.85 -36.60 -41.65
C ALA A 391 19.83 -37.12 -42.69
N GLU A 392 18.56 -36.73 -42.58
CA GLU A 392 17.50 -37.06 -43.54
C GLU A 392 17.81 -36.49 -44.94
N ALA A 393 18.24 -35.23 -45.03
CA ALA A 393 18.63 -34.60 -46.28
C ALA A 393 19.86 -35.28 -46.91
N THR A 394 20.85 -35.65 -46.09
CA THR A 394 22.05 -36.38 -46.54
C THR A 394 21.68 -37.75 -47.08
N LEU A 395 20.78 -38.47 -46.40
CA LEU A 395 20.28 -39.77 -46.86
C LEU A 395 19.51 -39.64 -48.18
N ALA A 396 18.65 -38.62 -48.31
CA ALA A 396 17.93 -38.35 -49.55
C ALA A 396 18.89 -38.04 -50.72
N GLN A 397 19.95 -37.26 -50.46
CA GLN A 397 20.99 -36.98 -51.46
C GLN A 397 21.74 -38.25 -51.87
N ILE A 398 22.14 -39.10 -50.91
CA ILE A 398 22.79 -40.38 -51.20
C ILE A 398 21.87 -41.28 -52.02
N LYS A 399 20.60 -41.38 -51.64
CA LYS A 399 19.59 -42.16 -52.39
C LYS A 399 19.43 -41.66 -53.83
N SER A 400 19.38 -40.33 -54.01
CA SER A 400 19.30 -39.72 -55.35
C SER A 400 20.55 -40.03 -56.18
N LYS A 401 21.75 -39.98 -55.58
CA LYS A 401 23.01 -40.34 -56.27
C LYS A 401 23.03 -41.81 -56.66
N LEU A 402 22.70 -42.71 -55.73
CA LEU A 402 22.62 -44.14 -56.00
C LEU A 402 21.62 -44.47 -57.11
N GLN A 403 20.47 -43.80 -57.15
CA GLN A 403 19.51 -43.96 -58.24
C GLN A 403 20.06 -43.49 -59.59
N ALA A 404 20.75 -42.36 -59.62
CA ALA A 404 21.42 -41.88 -60.83
C ALA A 404 22.51 -42.87 -61.30
N ASP A 405 23.31 -43.39 -60.37
CA ASP A 405 24.35 -44.38 -60.67
C ASP A 405 23.74 -45.70 -61.19
N ILE A 406 22.62 -46.15 -60.64
CA ILE A 406 21.88 -47.32 -61.14
C ILE A 406 21.43 -47.09 -62.60
N VAL A 407 20.96 -45.89 -62.95
CA VAL A 407 20.57 -45.57 -64.33
C VAL A 407 21.79 -45.62 -65.27
N VAL A 408 22.92 -45.07 -64.84
CA VAL A 408 24.19 -45.12 -65.60
C VAL A 408 24.70 -46.56 -65.75
N LEU A 409 24.61 -47.38 -64.71
CA LEU A 409 25.00 -48.79 -64.79
C LEU A 409 24.08 -49.56 -65.73
N LYS A 410 22.76 -49.31 -65.67
CA LYS A 410 21.79 -49.94 -66.58
C LYS A 410 22.02 -49.58 -68.04
N SER A 411 22.45 -48.35 -68.36
CA SER A 411 22.77 -47.97 -69.73
C SER A 411 24.09 -48.56 -70.24
N ARG A 412 24.97 -48.99 -69.33
CA ARG A 412 26.21 -49.71 -69.64
C ARG A 412 26.07 -51.22 -69.64
N LEU A 413 24.95 -51.77 -69.18
CA LEU A 413 24.72 -53.21 -69.24
C LEU A 413 24.76 -53.66 -70.71
N PRO A 414 25.41 -54.79 -71.01
CA PRO A 414 25.41 -55.32 -72.35
C PRO A 414 23.98 -55.57 -72.80
N THR A 415 23.58 -54.91 -73.88
CA THR A 415 22.38 -55.24 -74.63
C THR A 415 22.66 -56.47 -75.49
N ARG A 416 21.62 -57.21 -75.89
CA ARG A 416 21.76 -58.31 -76.84
C ARG A 416 22.53 -57.92 -78.11
N GLU A 417 22.39 -56.67 -78.56
CA GLU A 417 23.12 -56.16 -79.73
C GLU A 417 24.60 -55.93 -79.43
N THR A 418 24.93 -55.34 -78.28
CA THR A 418 26.34 -55.17 -77.88
C THR A 418 27.02 -56.51 -77.57
N ASP A 419 26.32 -57.44 -76.92
CA ASP A 419 26.81 -58.81 -76.68
C ASP A 419 27.02 -59.54 -78.01
N ALA A 420 26.07 -59.45 -78.95
CA ALA A 420 26.22 -60.05 -80.27
C ALA A 420 27.40 -59.45 -81.04
N ARG A 421 27.62 -58.12 -80.90
CA ARG A 421 28.75 -57.42 -81.52
C ARG A 421 30.08 -57.80 -80.89
N GLU A 422 30.19 -57.88 -79.56
CA GLU A 422 31.38 -58.36 -78.87
C GLU A 422 31.67 -59.83 -79.20
N THR A 423 30.65 -60.69 -79.20
CA THR A 423 30.79 -62.10 -79.61
C THR A 423 31.28 -62.22 -81.06
N ALA A 424 30.76 -61.39 -81.97
CA ALA A 424 31.23 -61.35 -83.36
C ALA A 424 32.68 -60.88 -83.48
N LEU A 425 33.09 -59.88 -82.67
CA LEU A 425 34.47 -59.42 -82.59
C LEU A 425 35.40 -60.50 -82.02
N ASP A 426 34.98 -61.25 -81.00
CA ASP A 426 35.73 -62.38 -80.44
C ASP A 426 35.91 -63.51 -81.44
N VAL A 427 34.86 -63.86 -82.19
CA VAL A 427 34.94 -64.85 -83.28
C VAL A 427 35.93 -64.39 -84.35
N LEU A 428 35.87 -63.12 -84.77
CA LEU A 428 36.84 -62.53 -85.69
C LEU A 428 38.27 -62.59 -85.16
N TYR A 429 38.46 -62.25 -83.88
CA TYR A 429 39.76 -62.26 -83.23
C TYR A 429 40.34 -63.69 -83.14
N GLN A 430 39.51 -64.68 -82.79
CA GLN A 430 39.93 -66.10 -82.79
C GLN A 430 40.32 -66.57 -84.20
N GLN A 431 39.54 -66.24 -85.23
CA GLN A 431 39.86 -66.58 -86.61
C GLN A 431 41.18 -65.92 -87.06
N GLN A 432 41.42 -64.66 -86.70
CA GLN A 432 42.68 -63.97 -86.99
C GLN A 432 43.87 -64.59 -86.24
N ARG A 433 43.68 -65.07 -85.01
CA ARG A 433 44.73 -65.79 -84.26
C ARG A 433 45.05 -67.18 -84.81
N GLN A 434 44.10 -67.86 -85.45
CA GLN A 434 44.33 -69.18 -86.05
C GLN A 434 44.97 -69.10 -87.44
N ARG A 435 44.90 -67.96 -88.12
CA ARG A 435 45.49 -67.74 -89.45
C ARG A 435 47.03 -67.94 -89.54
N PRO A 436 47.86 -67.53 -88.56
CA PRO A 436 49.31 -67.71 -88.64
C PRO A 436 49.79 -69.16 -88.42
N LEU A 437 48.99 -70.03 -87.79
CA LEU A 437 49.36 -71.44 -87.55
C LEU A 437 49.22 -72.30 -88.81
N ILE A 438 48.40 -71.90 -89.78
CA ILE A 438 48.23 -72.63 -91.05
C ILE A 438 49.34 -72.29 -92.07
N LEU A 439 50.05 -71.17 -91.88
CA LEU A 439 51.15 -70.76 -92.77
C LEU A 439 52.53 -71.28 -92.34
N LEU A 440 52.63 -72.05 -91.25
CA LEU A 440 53.85 -72.73 -90.79
C LEU A 440 53.85 -74.25 -91.06
N ILE A 441 52.85 -74.78 -91.77
CA ILE A 441 52.78 -76.19 -92.23
C ILE A 441 52.84 -76.27 -93.77
N LYS A 442 53.55 -75.35 -94.42
CA LYS A 442 53.99 -75.53 -95.81
C LYS A 442 55.48 -75.33 -95.93
#